data_AF-A0AAV2I6I3-F1
#
_entry.id   AF-A0AAV2I6I3-F1
#
_cell.length_a   1.000
_cell.length_b   1.000
_cell.length_c   1.000
_cell.angle_alpha   90.00
_cell.angle_beta   90.00
_cell.angle_gamma   90.00
#
_symmetry.space_group_name_H-M   'P 1'
#
loop_
_entity.id
_entity.type
_entity.pdbx_description
1 polymer ?
#
loop_
_entity_poly.entity_id
_entity_poly.type
_entity_poly.pdbx_seq_one_letter_code
_entity_poly.pdbx_strand_id
1 'polypeptide(L)'
;VLEPALGIFGVAVNVANIVIFARIGLNESINVSFCALSVTDLLFLVCSGVINLFIAMGTYIPQAMVWVNMHALSGYLTWYRHILFDTSTCIHTYIAVARCCCVAMPLKFKNVFTVRRALVVFFIFLSANFASHMPLLLSHGLTWVYNPKLNITQLNTWFYDEWTFYRRINDIANRTIFPIVALLISIICAAILTRELIRASKRREQMTRSSTPYALTRSA
;
A
#
# COMPACT_ATOMS: atom_id res chain seq x y z
N VAL A 1 8.69 -11.81 17.80
CA VAL A 1 7.64 -12.85 17.65
C VAL A 1 6.40 -12.33 16.94
N LEU A 2 5.85 -11.18 17.32
CA LEU A 2 4.64 -10.63 16.70
C LEU A 2 4.81 -10.30 15.19
N GLU A 3 5.90 -9.65 14.82
CA GLU A 3 6.14 -9.22 13.43
C GLU A 3 6.16 -10.37 12.40
N PRO A 4 6.94 -11.47 12.58
CA PRO A 4 6.93 -12.57 11.61
C PRO A 4 5.58 -13.30 11.56
N ALA A 5 4.85 -13.39 12.69
CA ALA A 5 3.52 -13.98 12.72
C ALA A 5 2.51 -13.14 11.90
N LEU A 6 2.53 -11.82 12.06
CA LEU A 6 1.73 -10.90 11.26
C LEU A 6 2.12 -10.94 9.78
N GLY A 7 3.41 -11.10 9.48
CA GLY A 7 3.90 -11.26 8.10
C GLY A 7 3.32 -12.50 7.42
N ILE A 8 3.39 -13.67 8.07
CA ILE A 8 2.86 -14.94 7.53
C ILE A 8 1.34 -14.84 7.34
N PHE A 9 0.63 -14.31 8.35
CA PHE A 9 -0.82 -14.11 8.26
C PHE A 9 -1.17 -13.16 7.12
N GLY A 10 -0.46 -12.03 7.00
CA GLY A 10 -0.66 -11.05 5.94
C GLY A 10 -0.42 -11.65 4.54
N VAL A 11 0.61 -12.49 4.38
CA VAL A 11 0.88 -13.19 3.11
C VAL A 11 -0.29 -14.11 2.77
N ALA A 12 -0.75 -14.94 3.71
CA ALA A 12 -1.86 -15.86 3.50
C ALA A 12 -3.16 -15.12 3.10
N VAL A 13 -3.50 -14.04 3.82
CA VAL A 13 -4.70 -13.24 3.53
C VAL A 13 -4.62 -12.55 2.17
N ASN A 14 -3.47 -11.95 1.82
CA ASN A 14 -3.33 -11.28 0.53
C ASN A 14 -3.34 -12.27 -0.65
N VAL A 15 -2.74 -13.45 -0.50
CA VAL A 15 -2.85 -14.53 -1.50
C VAL A 15 -4.30 -14.97 -1.68
N ALA A 16 -5.02 -15.20 -0.57
CA ALA A 16 -6.44 -15.55 -0.63
C ALA A 16 -7.26 -14.46 -1.33
N ASN A 17 -7.03 -13.18 -1.01
CA ASN A 17 -7.69 -12.06 -1.68
C ASN A 17 -7.44 -12.04 -3.18
N ILE A 18 -6.19 -12.22 -3.62
CA ILE A 18 -5.85 -12.28 -5.06
C ILE A 18 -6.62 -13.41 -5.74
N VAL A 19 -6.64 -14.61 -5.15
CA VAL A 19 -7.39 -15.76 -5.68
C VAL A 19 -8.89 -15.45 -5.75
N ILE A 20 -9.47 -14.88 -4.69
CA ILE A 20 -10.89 -14.53 -4.63
C ILE A 20 -11.24 -13.51 -5.71
N PHE A 21 -10.49 -12.40 -5.84
CA PHE A 21 -10.78 -11.38 -6.84
C PHE A 21 -10.55 -11.87 -8.27
N ALA A 22 -9.58 -12.75 -8.49
CA ALA A 22 -9.40 -13.43 -9.77
C ALA A 22 -10.60 -14.33 -10.12
N ARG A 23 -11.17 -15.03 -9.12
CA ARG A 23 -12.35 -15.89 -9.29
C ARG A 23 -13.65 -15.11 -9.50
N ILE A 24 -13.83 -13.99 -8.80
CA ILE A 24 -14.98 -13.09 -8.98
C ILE A 24 -14.99 -12.48 -10.38
N GLY A 25 -13.80 -12.22 -10.94
CA GLY A 25 -13.63 -11.58 -12.24
C GLY A 25 -13.24 -10.11 -12.12
N LEU A 26 -12.23 -9.72 -12.91
CA LEU A 26 -11.61 -8.39 -12.91
C LEU A 26 -12.26 -7.45 -13.93
N ASN A 27 -13.58 -7.55 -14.08
CA ASN A 27 -14.36 -6.77 -15.04
C ASN A 27 -14.80 -5.41 -14.47
N GLU A 28 -14.79 -5.27 -13.15
CA GLU A 28 -15.18 -4.06 -12.44
C GLU A 28 -13.94 -3.36 -11.86
N SER A 29 -13.89 -2.03 -11.98
CA SER A 29 -12.74 -1.24 -11.49
C SER A 29 -12.48 -1.46 -10.01
N ILE A 30 -13.53 -1.69 -9.21
CA ILE A 30 -13.41 -1.93 -7.78
C ILE A 30 -12.67 -3.24 -7.50
N ASN A 31 -13.04 -4.35 -8.17
CA ASN A 31 -12.39 -5.65 -7.97
C ASN A 31 -10.92 -5.59 -8.39
N VAL A 32 -10.62 -4.92 -9.50
CA VAL A 32 -9.24 -4.67 -9.95
C VAL A 32 -8.46 -3.87 -8.90
N SER A 33 -9.08 -2.88 -8.27
CA SER A 33 -8.43 -2.08 -7.23
C SER A 33 -8.06 -2.90 -5.99
N PHE A 34 -8.97 -3.73 -5.49
CA PHE A 34 -8.67 -4.59 -4.35
C PHE A 34 -7.65 -5.70 -4.67
N CYS A 35 -7.70 -6.24 -5.89
CA CYS A 35 -6.69 -7.19 -6.36
C CYS A 35 -5.31 -6.51 -6.43
N ALA A 36 -5.22 -5.31 -7.03
CA ALA A 36 -3.98 -4.54 -7.11
C ALA A 36 -3.43 -4.16 -5.73
N LEU A 37 -4.30 -3.78 -4.79
CA LEU A 37 -3.94 -3.55 -3.39
C LEU A 37 -3.33 -4.80 -2.78
N SER A 38 -3.99 -5.96 -2.93
CA SER A 38 -3.53 -7.23 -2.37
C SER A 38 -2.20 -7.70 -2.97
N VAL A 39 -1.98 -7.47 -4.27
CA VAL A 39 -0.69 -7.73 -4.94
C VAL A 39 0.40 -6.82 -4.36
N THR A 40 0.12 -5.53 -4.19
CA THR A 40 1.08 -4.57 -3.67
C THR A 40 1.45 -4.87 -2.21
N ASP A 41 0.46 -5.20 -1.38
CA ASP A 41 0.66 -5.63 0.01
C ASP A 41 1.45 -6.93 0.10
N LEU A 42 1.18 -7.90 -0.79
CA LEU A 42 1.95 -9.14 -0.86
C LEU A 42 3.43 -8.87 -1.20
N LEU A 43 3.70 -8.02 -2.20
CA LEU A 43 5.07 -7.63 -2.55
C LEU A 43 5.77 -6.93 -1.39
N PHE A 44 5.08 -6.01 -0.69
CA PHE A 44 5.59 -5.35 0.50
C PHE A 44 5.98 -6.37 1.58
N LEU A 45 5.10 -7.34 1.87
CA LEU A 45 5.33 -8.37 2.89
C LEU A 45 6.49 -9.30 2.51
N VAL A 46 6.59 -9.70 1.24
CA VAL A 46 7.72 -10.51 0.74
C VAL A 46 9.03 -9.73 0.90
N CYS A 47 9.09 -8.47 0.47
CA CYS A 47 10.27 -7.63 0.67
C CYS A 47 10.63 -7.47 2.15
N SER A 48 9.63 -7.28 3.02
CA SER A 48 9.84 -7.21 4.47
C SER A 48 10.40 -8.51 5.04
N GLY A 49 9.90 -9.66 4.58
CA GLY A 49 10.40 -10.97 4.95
C GLY A 49 11.87 -11.16 4.58
N VAL A 50 12.26 -10.77 3.36
CA VAL A 50 13.66 -10.82 2.89
C VAL A 50 14.56 -9.90 3.73
N ILE A 51 14.12 -8.67 4.02
CA ILE A 51 14.87 -7.73 4.87
C ILE A 51 15.10 -8.31 6.26
N ASN A 52 14.06 -8.87 6.88
CA ASN A 52 14.14 -9.48 8.20
C ASN A 52 15.06 -10.72 8.20
N LEU A 53 15.02 -11.52 7.14
CA LEU A 53 15.96 -12.62 6.95
C LEU A 53 17.41 -12.12 6.91
N PHE A 54 17.70 -11.07 6.15
CA PHE A 54 19.04 -10.50 6.09
C PHE A 54 19.50 -9.91 7.43
N ILE A 55 18.61 -9.25 8.18
CA ILE A 55 18.92 -8.77 9.53
C ILE A 55 19.25 -9.96 10.46
N ALA A 56 18.46 -11.03 10.42
CA ALA A 56 18.70 -12.23 11.21
C ALA A 56 20.05 -12.87 10.85
N MET A 57 20.33 -13.06 9.55
CA MET A 57 21.61 -13.58 9.08
C MET A 57 22.77 -12.69 9.51
N GLY A 58 22.64 -11.36 9.42
CA GLY A 58 23.66 -10.43 9.88
C GLY A 58 23.96 -10.51 11.38
N THR A 59 22.93 -10.82 12.16
CA THR A 59 23.02 -10.94 13.63
C THR A 59 23.61 -12.28 14.08
N TYR A 60 23.21 -13.37 13.43
CA TYR A 60 23.54 -14.74 13.89
C TYR A 60 24.73 -15.37 13.16
N ILE A 61 25.07 -14.90 11.95
CA ILE A 61 26.24 -15.40 11.21
C ILE A 61 27.43 -14.47 11.48
N PRO A 62 28.59 -15.01 11.91
CA PRO A 62 29.80 -14.20 12.08
C PRO A 62 30.16 -13.49 10.78
N GLN A 63 30.29 -12.16 10.83
CA GLN A 63 30.59 -11.34 9.65
C GLN A 63 31.91 -11.73 8.97
N ALA A 64 32.86 -12.32 9.72
CA ALA A 64 34.11 -12.83 9.16
C ALA A 64 33.94 -13.99 8.16
N MET A 65 32.78 -14.66 8.16
CA MET A 65 32.50 -15.84 7.32
C MET A 65 31.75 -15.50 6.02
N VAL A 66 31.35 -14.24 5.82
CA VAL A 66 30.51 -13.83 4.69
C VAL A 66 31.14 -12.66 3.94
N TRP A 67 31.11 -12.72 2.61
CA TRP A 67 31.60 -11.63 1.75
C TRP A 67 30.56 -10.53 1.52
N VAL A 68 29.35 -10.70 2.05
CA VAL A 68 28.24 -9.75 1.94
C VAL A 68 27.84 -9.31 3.34
N ASN A 69 27.87 -8.01 3.59
CA ASN A 69 27.31 -7.45 4.82
C ASN A 69 25.78 -7.48 4.71
N MET A 70 25.15 -8.39 5.46
CA MET A 70 23.69 -8.59 5.39
C MET A 70 22.91 -7.38 5.91
N HIS A 71 23.47 -6.59 6.82
CA HIS A 71 22.86 -5.33 7.27
C HIS A 71 22.91 -4.24 6.20
N ALA A 72 24.00 -4.20 5.43
CA ALA A 72 24.10 -3.30 4.27
C ALA A 72 23.04 -3.65 3.21
N LEU A 73 22.88 -4.94 2.91
CA LEU A 73 21.89 -5.41 1.96
C LEU A 73 20.45 -5.17 2.43
N SER A 74 20.17 -5.36 3.73
CA SER A 74 18.85 -5.07 4.30
C SER A 74 18.53 -3.56 4.30
N GLY A 75 19.53 -2.72 4.59
CA GLY A 75 19.42 -1.26 4.48
C GLY A 75 19.13 -0.79 3.05
N TYR A 76 19.79 -1.39 2.06
CA TYR A 76 19.56 -1.09 0.65
C TYR A 76 18.14 -1.46 0.18
N LEU A 77 17.65 -2.64 0.55
CA LEU A 77 16.30 -3.09 0.18
C LEU A 77 15.17 -2.33 0.89
N THR A 78 15.46 -1.70 2.04
CA THR A 78 14.46 -1.01 2.86
C THR A 78 13.72 0.09 2.10
N TRP A 79 14.39 0.81 1.20
CA TRP A 79 13.77 1.90 0.44
C TRP A 79 12.78 1.38 -0.61
N TYR A 80 13.06 0.25 -1.24
CA TYR A 80 12.12 -0.41 -2.16
C TYR A 80 10.87 -0.89 -1.43
N ARG A 81 11.02 -1.41 -0.21
CA ARG A 81 9.88 -1.76 0.66
C ARG A 81 9.02 -0.52 0.96
N HIS A 82 9.62 0.65 1.18
CA HIS A 82 8.88 1.89 1.39
C HIS A 82 8.08 2.34 0.15
N ILE A 83 8.65 2.24 -1.05
CA ILE A 83 7.93 2.56 -2.30
C ILE A 83 6.68 1.68 -2.46
N LEU A 84 6.77 0.39 -2.13
CA LEU A 84 5.62 -0.52 -2.17
C LEU A 84 4.55 -0.14 -1.14
N PHE A 85 4.97 0.25 0.06
CA PHE A 85 4.06 0.72 1.11
C PHE A 85 3.32 2.01 0.70
N ASP A 86 4.03 2.97 0.12
CA ASP A 86 3.45 4.23 -0.34
C ASP A 86 2.49 3.98 -1.52
N THR A 87 2.82 3.05 -2.41
CA THR A 87 1.95 2.62 -3.50
C THR A 87 0.67 1.96 -2.98
N SER A 88 0.77 1.08 -1.99
CA SER A 88 -0.40 0.48 -1.31
C SER A 88 -1.28 1.57 -0.69
N THR A 89 -0.66 2.55 -0.04
CA THR A 89 -1.35 3.71 0.53
C THR A 89 -2.11 4.51 -0.53
N CYS A 90 -1.49 4.80 -1.69
CA CYS A 90 -2.17 5.45 -2.82
C CYS A 90 -3.39 4.65 -3.30
N ILE A 91 -3.25 3.33 -3.49
CA ILE A 91 -4.32 2.46 -3.97
C ILE A 91 -5.45 2.41 -2.92
N HIS A 92 -5.12 2.31 -1.64
CA HIS A 92 -6.10 2.35 -0.56
C HIS A 92 -6.90 3.66 -0.57
N THR A 93 -6.23 4.82 -0.64
CA THR A 93 -6.88 6.12 -0.73
C THR A 93 -7.75 6.23 -1.99
N TYR A 94 -7.28 5.72 -3.13
CA TYR A 94 -8.09 5.64 -4.36
C TYR A 94 -9.37 4.82 -4.16
N ILE A 95 -9.28 3.67 -3.48
CA ILE A 95 -10.45 2.83 -3.16
C ILE A 95 -11.41 3.61 -2.26
N ALA A 96 -10.92 4.31 -1.23
CA ALA A 96 -11.76 5.10 -0.34
C ALA A 96 -12.53 6.19 -1.11
N VAL A 97 -11.86 6.92 -2.01
CA VAL A 97 -12.48 7.90 -2.89
C VAL A 97 -13.49 7.25 -3.82
N ALA A 98 -13.13 6.15 -4.48
CA ALA A 98 -14.01 5.43 -5.40
C ALA A 98 -15.30 4.97 -4.69
N ARG A 99 -15.19 4.39 -3.49
CA ARG A 99 -16.35 3.97 -2.68
C ARG A 99 -17.23 5.14 -2.27
N CYS A 100 -16.62 6.24 -1.84
CA CYS A 100 -17.33 7.48 -1.52
C CYS A 100 -18.10 8.02 -2.74
N CYS A 101 -17.45 8.13 -3.90
CA CYS A 101 -18.06 8.62 -5.14
C CYS A 101 -19.17 7.70 -5.65
N CYS A 102 -19.03 6.38 -5.49
CA CYS A 102 -20.06 5.41 -5.88
C CYS A 102 -21.39 5.66 -5.18
N VAL A 103 -21.36 6.08 -3.91
CA VAL A 103 -22.57 6.36 -3.13
C VAL A 103 -23.04 7.81 -3.29
N ALA A 104 -22.12 8.78 -3.25
CA ALA A 104 -22.46 10.20 -3.33
C ALA A 104 -22.86 10.66 -4.75
N MET A 105 -22.31 10.03 -5.79
CA MET A 105 -22.50 10.42 -7.20
C MET A 105 -22.62 9.20 -8.13
N PRO A 106 -23.66 8.35 -7.97
CA PRO A 106 -23.77 7.07 -8.67
C PRO A 106 -23.78 7.22 -10.21
N LEU A 107 -24.40 8.27 -10.75
CA LEU A 107 -24.49 8.52 -12.19
C LEU A 107 -23.14 8.85 -12.84
N LYS A 108 -22.21 9.48 -12.11
CA LYS A 108 -20.88 9.83 -12.62
C LYS A 108 -19.86 8.71 -12.38
N PHE A 109 -20.06 7.90 -11.35
CA PHE A 109 -19.11 6.88 -10.91
C PHE A 109 -18.74 5.90 -12.04
N LYS A 110 -19.73 5.32 -12.72
CA LYS A 110 -19.51 4.27 -13.73
C LYS A 110 -18.70 4.74 -14.94
N ASN A 111 -18.81 6.03 -15.28
CA ASN A 111 -18.09 6.62 -16.41
C ASN A 111 -16.67 7.10 -16.04
N VAL A 112 -16.43 7.39 -14.75
CA VAL A 112 -15.12 7.88 -14.27
C VAL A 112 -14.21 6.70 -13.92
N PHE A 113 -14.72 5.73 -13.15
CA PHE A 113 -13.96 4.62 -12.58
C PHE A 113 -14.04 3.36 -13.46
N THR A 114 -13.41 3.42 -14.63
CA THR A 114 -13.27 2.27 -15.54
C THR A 114 -12.02 1.45 -15.24
N VAL A 115 -12.02 0.14 -15.51
CA VAL A 115 -10.87 -0.76 -15.30
C VAL A 115 -9.58 -0.24 -15.92
N ARG A 116 -9.61 0.16 -17.20
CA ARG A 116 -8.42 0.65 -17.91
C ARG A 116 -7.81 1.88 -17.23
N ARG A 117 -8.64 2.82 -16.78
CA ARG A 117 -8.18 4.01 -16.06
C ARG A 117 -7.59 3.65 -14.70
N ALA A 118 -8.19 2.72 -13.96
CA ALA A 118 -7.66 2.27 -12.67
C ALA A 118 -6.26 1.67 -12.81
N LEU A 119 -6.03 0.80 -13.81
CA LEU A 119 -4.71 0.23 -14.08
C LEU A 119 -3.67 1.31 -14.42
N VAL A 120 -4.04 2.29 -15.26
CA VAL A 120 -3.17 3.43 -15.58
C VAL A 120 -2.85 4.24 -14.32
N VAL A 121 -3.85 4.52 -13.48
CA VAL A 121 -3.65 5.24 -12.21
C VAL A 121 -2.72 4.49 -11.28
N PHE A 122 -2.84 3.16 -11.16
CA PHE A 122 -1.95 2.36 -10.30
C PHE A 122 -0.51 2.33 -10.83
N PHE A 123 -0.34 2.26 -12.15
CA PHE A 123 0.98 2.39 -12.76
C PHE A 123 1.59 3.76 -12.48
N ILE A 124 0.79 4.84 -12.62
CA ILE A 124 1.22 6.20 -12.28
C ILE A 124 1.60 6.30 -10.80
N PHE A 125 0.84 5.72 -9.89
CA PHE A 125 1.18 5.69 -8.46
C PHE A 125 2.53 5.01 -8.21
N LEU A 126 2.76 3.84 -8.80
CA LEU A 126 4.03 3.14 -8.66
C LEU A 126 5.20 3.98 -9.22
N SER A 127 5.05 4.53 -10.43
CA SER A 127 6.08 5.37 -11.05
C SER A 127 6.34 6.66 -10.29
N ALA A 128 5.30 7.32 -9.79
CA ALA A 128 5.41 8.55 -9.02
C ALA A 128 6.11 8.32 -7.68
N ASN A 129 5.77 7.23 -6.96
CA ASN A 129 6.46 6.86 -5.73
C ASN A 129 7.92 6.47 -6.03
N PHE A 130 8.20 5.77 -7.12
CA PHE A 130 9.58 5.49 -7.50
C PHE A 130 10.37 6.78 -7.77
N ALA A 131 9.78 7.72 -8.53
CA ALA A 131 10.39 9.01 -8.83
C ALA A 131 10.60 9.87 -7.57
N SER A 132 9.68 9.85 -6.61
CA SER A 132 9.80 10.64 -5.37
C SER A 132 10.92 10.14 -4.44
N HIS A 133 11.21 8.84 -4.46
CA HIS A 133 12.33 8.24 -3.71
C HIS A 133 13.64 8.24 -4.52
N MET A 134 13.62 8.56 -5.82
CA MET A 134 14.78 8.52 -6.71
C MET A 134 16.01 9.30 -6.20
N PRO A 135 15.89 10.54 -5.68
CA PRO A 135 17.06 11.27 -5.16
C PRO A 135 17.76 10.52 -4.02
N LEU A 136 16.98 9.87 -3.15
CA LEU A 136 17.53 9.05 -2.07
C LEU A 136 18.15 7.76 -2.61
N LEU A 137 17.49 7.09 -3.54
CA LEU A 137 17.99 5.86 -4.17
C LEU A 137 19.33 6.08 -4.89
N LEU A 138 19.54 7.24 -5.50
CA LEU A 138 20.80 7.59 -6.17
C LEU A 138 21.91 8.04 -5.20
N SER A 139 21.54 8.46 -3.99
CA SER A 139 22.48 8.96 -2.97
C SER A 139 23.16 7.85 -2.14
N HIS A 140 22.87 6.57 -2.41
CA HIS A 140 23.51 5.45 -1.76
C HIS A 140 23.53 4.21 -2.67
N GLY A 141 24.34 3.23 -2.35
CA GLY A 141 24.33 1.95 -3.06
C GLY A 141 25.25 0.94 -2.42
N LEU A 142 25.60 -0.12 -3.17
CA LEU A 142 26.46 -1.20 -2.68
C LEU A 142 27.82 -1.13 -3.36
N THR A 143 28.89 -1.22 -2.57
CA THR A 143 30.28 -1.27 -3.06
C THR A 143 31.12 -2.23 -2.24
N TRP A 144 32.23 -2.70 -2.80
CA TRP A 144 33.18 -3.54 -2.10
C TRP A 144 34.08 -2.69 -1.21
N VAL A 145 34.06 -2.93 0.09
CA VAL A 145 34.85 -2.19 1.09
C VAL A 145 35.73 -3.17 1.84
N TYR A 146 37.03 -2.86 1.92
CA TYR A 146 37.97 -3.62 2.73
C TYR A 146 37.79 -3.31 4.22
N ASN A 147 37.57 -4.34 5.03
CA ASN A 147 37.42 -4.23 6.47
C ASN A 147 38.71 -4.69 7.18
N PRO A 148 39.53 -3.74 7.70
CA PRO A 148 40.81 -4.08 8.32
C PRO A 148 40.67 -4.87 9.62
N LYS A 149 39.51 -4.81 10.30
CA LYS A 149 39.28 -5.56 11.55
C LYS A 149 39.06 -7.05 11.31
N LEU A 150 38.45 -7.39 10.17
CA LEU A 150 38.13 -8.76 9.79
C LEU A 150 39.10 -9.30 8.73
N ASN A 151 39.99 -8.45 8.20
CA ASN A 151 40.93 -8.76 7.11
C ASN A 151 40.23 -9.36 5.87
N ILE A 152 39.04 -8.84 5.53
CA ILE A 152 38.23 -9.29 4.41
C ILE A 152 37.63 -8.10 3.65
N THR A 153 37.43 -8.27 2.35
CA THR A 153 36.67 -7.33 1.52
C THR A 153 35.21 -7.78 1.49
N GLN A 154 34.29 -6.89 1.88
CA GLN A 154 32.86 -7.19 1.96
C GLN A 154 32.05 -6.21 1.13
N LEU A 155 30.97 -6.69 0.54
CA LEU A 155 29.95 -5.83 -0.06
C LEU A 155 29.25 -5.06 1.06
N ASN A 156 29.37 -3.74 1.05
CA ASN A 156 28.85 -2.83 2.07
C ASN A 156 28.14 -1.62 1.41
N THR A 157 27.40 -0.84 2.20
CA THR A 157 26.74 0.37 1.70
C THR A 157 27.75 1.51 1.54
N TRP A 158 27.71 2.17 0.40
CA TRP A 158 28.29 3.49 0.22
C TRP A 158 27.20 4.55 0.32
N PHE A 159 27.56 5.72 0.83
CA PHE A 159 26.68 6.88 0.93
C PHE A 159 27.36 8.07 0.26
N TYR A 160 26.59 8.84 -0.49
CA TYR A 160 27.01 10.16 -0.95
C TYR A 160 27.14 11.10 0.26
N ASP A 161 28.03 12.08 0.19
CA ASP A 161 28.32 12.98 1.31
C ASP A 161 27.05 13.66 1.87
N GLU A 162 26.14 14.07 0.97
CA GLU A 162 24.87 14.70 1.31
C GLU A 162 23.71 13.71 1.53
N TRP A 163 23.97 12.41 1.72
CA TRP A 163 22.91 11.40 1.91
C TRP A 163 21.95 11.76 3.05
N THR A 164 22.45 12.35 4.14
CA THR A 164 21.62 12.75 5.28
C THR A 164 20.60 13.83 4.91
N PHE A 165 20.96 14.73 4.00
CA PHE A 165 20.08 15.77 3.47
C PHE A 165 18.97 15.14 2.60
N TYR A 166 19.33 14.28 1.65
CA TYR A 166 18.36 13.57 0.81
C TYR A 166 17.41 12.68 1.63
N ARG A 167 17.95 11.98 2.63
CA ARG A 167 17.16 11.16 3.55
C ARG A 167 16.17 12.01 4.34
N ARG A 168 16.59 13.18 4.85
CA ARG A 168 15.71 14.07 5.62
C ARG A 168 14.57 14.60 4.76
N ILE A 169 14.84 15.00 3.52
CA ILE A 169 13.80 15.41 2.57
C ILE A 169 12.82 14.26 2.33
N ASN A 170 13.33 13.06 2.08
CA ASN A 170 12.49 11.87 1.86
C ASN A 170 11.63 11.53 3.08
N ASP A 171 12.20 11.57 4.28
CA ASP A 171 11.48 11.30 5.53
C ASP A 171 10.37 12.33 5.79
N ILE A 172 10.60 13.61 5.48
CA ILE A 172 9.58 14.67 5.62
C ILE A 172 8.48 14.50 4.55
N ALA A 173 8.86 14.41 3.27
CA ALA A 173 7.91 14.38 2.17
C ALA A 173 7.13 13.06 2.11
N ASN A 174 7.83 11.94 1.97
CA ASN A 174 7.23 10.63 1.68
C ASN A 174 6.80 9.88 2.95
N ARG A 175 7.47 10.08 4.08
CA ARG A 175 7.13 9.34 5.32
C ARG A 175 6.29 10.11 6.33
N THR A 176 6.17 11.43 6.18
CA THR A 176 5.40 12.27 7.10
C THR A 176 4.23 12.94 6.40
N ILE A 177 4.49 13.83 5.44
CA ILE A 177 3.44 14.65 4.81
C ILE A 177 2.50 13.76 3.98
N PHE A 178 3.06 12.92 3.11
CA PHE A 178 2.27 12.10 2.20
C PHE A 178 1.29 11.14 2.92
N PRO A 179 1.70 10.34 3.93
CA PRO A 179 0.78 9.46 4.64
C PRO A 179 -0.28 10.21 5.45
N ILE A 180 0.05 11.38 6.02
CA ILE A 180 -0.92 12.22 6.74
C ILE A 180 -1.99 12.72 5.77
N VAL A 181 -1.61 13.22 4.59
CA VAL A 181 -2.58 13.66 3.58
C VAL A 181 -3.45 12.51 3.10
N ALA A 182 -2.86 11.35 2.79
CA ALA A 182 -3.59 10.15 2.39
C ALA A 182 -4.59 9.69 3.45
N LEU A 183 -4.19 9.74 4.73
CA LEU A 183 -5.06 9.41 5.86
C LEU A 183 -6.22 10.39 6.00
N LEU A 184 -5.96 11.71 5.92
CA LEU A 184 -7.00 12.72 5.99
C LEU A 184 -8.03 12.55 4.86
N ILE A 185 -7.59 12.30 3.62
CA ILE A 185 -8.48 12.02 2.49
C ILE A 185 -9.34 10.79 2.79
N SER A 186 -8.74 9.69 3.27
CA SER A 186 -9.45 8.46 3.60
C SER A 186 -10.48 8.67 4.72
N ILE A 187 -10.16 9.45 5.76
CA ILE A 187 -11.08 9.81 6.85
C ILE A 187 -12.27 10.60 6.31
N ILE A 188 -12.02 11.61 5.47
CA ILE A 188 -13.08 12.42 4.85
C ILE A 188 -13.99 11.53 3.99
N CYS A 189 -13.40 10.67 3.15
CA CYS A 189 -14.15 9.75 2.30
C CYS A 189 -15.00 8.78 3.13
N ALA A 190 -14.45 8.22 4.22
CA ALA A 190 -15.18 7.36 5.13
C ALA A 190 -16.36 8.10 5.78
N ALA A 191 -16.15 9.32 6.27
CA ALA A 191 -17.20 10.13 6.87
C ALA A 191 -18.34 10.44 5.88
N ILE A 192 -18.01 10.81 4.63
CA ILE A 192 -19.00 11.06 3.57
C ILE A 192 -19.74 9.76 3.24
N LEU A 193 -19.02 8.66 3.01
CA LEU A 193 -19.59 7.35 2.70
C LEU A 193 -20.59 6.91 3.78
N THR A 194 -20.21 6.98 5.06
CA THR A 194 -21.08 6.62 6.18
C THR A 194 -22.33 7.51 6.22
N ARG A 195 -22.17 8.84 6.06
CA ARG A 195 -23.31 9.77 6.07
C ARG A 195 -24.30 9.49 4.94
N GLU A 196 -23.81 9.28 3.72
CA GLU A 196 -24.66 9.03 2.56
C GLU A 196 -25.34 7.65 2.64
N LEU A 197 -24.66 6.63 3.16
CA LEU A 197 -25.26 5.31 3.41
C LEU A 197 -26.39 5.39 4.45
N ILE A 198 -26.19 6.11 5.55
CA ILE A 198 -27.24 6.30 6.57
C ILE A 198 -28.44 7.06 5.98
N ARG A 199 -28.20 8.12 5.19
CA ARG A 199 -29.27 8.87 4.52
C ARG A 199 -30.05 8.00 3.55
N ALA A 200 -29.36 7.21 2.72
CA ALA A 200 -29.98 6.30 1.77
C ALA A 200 -30.81 5.22 2.49
N SER A 201 -30.31 4.69 3.60
CA SER A 201 -31.02 3.71 4.44
C SER A 201 -32.32 4.29 5.02
N LYS A 202 -32.26 5.48 5.64
CA LYS A 202 -33.45 6.16 6.19
C LYS A 202 -34.50 6.49 5.12
N ARG A 203 -34.08 6.93 3.94
CA ARG A 203 -35.00 7.19 2.81
C ARG A 203 -35.70 5.91 2.35
N ARG A 204 -34.99 4.78 2.30
CA ARG A 204 -35.59 3.48 1.97
C ARG A 204 -36.63 3.06 3.01
N GLU A 205 -36.34 3.24 4.30
CA GLU A 205 -37.29 2.94 5.38
C GLU A 205 -38.59 3.78 5.27
N GLN A 206 -38.45 5.08 4.95
CA GLN A 206 -39.61 5.98 4.77
C GLN A 206 -40.50 5.55 3.59
N MET A 207 -39.92 5.18 2.45
CA MET A 207 -40.67 4.73 1.26
C MET A 207 -41.41 3.41 1.52
N THR A 208 -40.82 2.48 2.28
CA THR A 208 -41.49 1.23 2.65
C THR A 208 -42.67 1.46 3.59
N ARG A 209 -42.54 2.38 4.57
CA ARG A 209 -43.63 2.74 5.50
C ARG A 209 -44.80 3.46 4.84
N SER A 210 -44.54 4.35 3.88
CA SER A 210 -45.61 5.06 3.15
C SER A 210 -46.42 4.17 2.19
N SER A 211 -45.94 2.95 1.92
CA SER A 211 -46.62 1.98 1.03
C SER A 211 -47.66 1.11 1.76
N THR A 212 -47.64 1.09 3.10
CA THR A 212 -48.55 0.28 3.94
C THR A 212 -49.99 0.80 4.11
N PRO A 213 -50.32 2.12 4.00
CA PRO A 213 -51.70 2.58 4.25
C PRO A 213 -52.73 2.16 3.18
N TYR A 214 -52.31 1.88 1.95
CA TYR A 214 -53.23 1.60 0.83
C TYR A 214 -53.71 0.13 0.77
N ALA A 215 -53.01 -0.79 1.45
CA ALA A 215 -53.39 -2.20 1.50
C ALA A 215 -54.52 -2.46 2.52
N LEU A 216 -54.67 -1.61 3.55
CA LEU A 216 -55.68 -1.76 4.61
C LEU A 216 -57.00 -1.05 4.30
N THR A 217 -57.06 -0.20 3.28
CA THR A 217 -58.27 0.55 2.87
C THR A 217 -59.07 -0.12 1.76
N ARG A 218 -58.58 -1.23 1.18
CA ARG A 218 -59.28 -1.98 0.12
C ARG A 218 -60.01 -3.24 0.60
N SER A 219 -60.01 -3.50 1.91
CA SER A 219 -60.60 -4.67 2.57
C SER A 219 -61.76 -4.32 3.51
N ALA A 220 -62.36 -3.13 3.36
CA ALA A 220 -63.61 -2.73 4.01
C ALA A 220 -64.62 -2.36 2.92
#